data_AF-A0AA38M0Q8-F1
#
_entry.id   AF-A0AA38M0Q8-F1
#
_cell.length_a   1.000
_cell.length_b   1.000
_cell.length_c   1.000
_cell.angle_alpha   90.00
_cell.angle_beta   90.00
_cell.angle_gamma   90.00
#
_symmetry.space_group_name_H-M   'P 1'
#
loop_
_entity.id
_entity.type
_entity.pdbx_description
1 polymer ?
#
loop_
_entity_poly.entity_id
_entity_poly.type
_entity_poly.pdbx_seq_one_letter_code
_entity_poly.pdbx_strand_id
1 'polypeptide(L)'
;MSDKNARVICAVCDSAEDDTKALITCSVCTKSFHPRCVNVNLRGFHKKKNWICNTAFCRETSDDSEDMELESDIFLDADDKVVDYKLFHYILKQKDELILELRGVIKLMKSHIELLHYKNPENPDKKVGKKPDNDIANSAEGEASRETAVMVDTIEHIKTRSDTTIKINSKLPKTTLNDTKKDAKHHQTQKKISGSNKSKVGDTFGVTKTSNTPRPKNDTPNKKCVIGINSDSGALKSSPAKAYLYIRRLAKTTTADDLKTYLMNDFPEVICELLENKHEENHARFKVTINFENLEKINKPEYWPSGVLISRFFHPRKPPQHHK
;
A
#
# COMPACT_ATOMS: atom_id res chain seq x y z
N MET A 1 -62.44 5.56 -6.69
CA MET A 1 -61.85 5.72 -8.04
C MET A 1 -60.39 6.08 -7.83
N SER A 2 -59.47 5.20 -8.21
CA SER A 2 -58.05 5.38 -7.95
C SER A 2 -57.35 5.56 -9.30
N ASP A 3 -56.77 6.73 -9.53
CA ASP A 3 -55.94 7.04 -10.69
C ASP A 3 -54.66 6.19 -10.63
N LYS A 4 -54.69 5.02 -11.27
CA LYS A 4 -53.65 3.98 -11.15
C LYS A 4 -52.60 3.98 -12.26
N ASN A 5 -52.43 5.07 -13.01
CA ASN A 5 -51.46 5.06 -14.12
C ASN A 5 -50.70 6.38 -14.28
N ALA A 6 -50.09 6.84 -13.19
CA ALA A 6 -49.06 7.88 -13.29
C ALA A 6 -47.88 7.32 -14.10
N ARG A 7 -47.63 7.89 -15.29
CA ARG A 7 -46.46 7.54 -16.10
C ARG A 7 -45.20 7.94 -15.34
N VAL A 8 -44.25 7.01 -15.22
CA VAL A 8 -42.96 7.28 -14.60
C VAL A 8 -42.07 8.00 -15.61
N ILE A 9 -41.59 9.19 -15.26
CA ILE A 9 -40.78 10.06 -16.13
C ILE A 9 -39.33 10.07 -15.62
N CYS A 10 -38.35 10.10 -16.53
CA CYS A 10 -36.94 10.24 -16.16
C CYS A 10 -36.64 11.66 -15.64
N ALA A 11 -36.10 11.77 -14.43
CA ALA A 11 -35.84 13.06 -13.78
C ALA A 11 -34.66 13.89 -14.36
N VAL A 12 -33.97 13.39 -15.39
CA VAL A 12 -32.85 14.11 -16.05
C VAL A 12 -33.24 14.67 -17.42
N CYS A 13 -34.10 13.97 -18.15
CA CYS A 13 -34.48 14.36 -19.51
C CYS A 13 -35.99 14.62 -19.66
N ASP A 14 -36.76 14.51 -18.58
CA ASP A 14 -38.21 14.70 -18.50
C ASP A 14 -39.01 13.93 -19.56
N SER A 15 -38.44 12.86 -20.10
CA SER A 15 -39.07 12.02 -21.12
C SER A 15 -39.51 10.67 -20.55
N ALA A 16 -40.67 10.21 -21.00
CA ALA A 16 -41.19 8.87 -20.75
C ALA A 16 -40.84 7.90 -21.90
N GLU A 17 -40.45 8.41 -23.07
CA GLU A 17 -40.46 7.70 -24.35
C GLU A 17 -39.21 6.85 -24.65
N ASP A 18 -38.73 6.10 -23.68
CA ASP A 18 -37.77 5.02 -23.97
C ASP A 18 -38.31 3.70 -23.38
N ASP A 19 -39.55 3.36 -23.78
CA ASP A 19 -40.41 2.24 -23.33
C ASP A 19 -39.72 0.86 -23.30
N THR A 20 -38.54 0.73 -23.92
CA THR A 20 -37.78 -0.53 -23.98
C THR A 20 -36.72 -0.68 -22.90
N LYS A 21 -36.47 0.35 -22.08
CA LYS A 21 -35.40 0.31 -21.07
C LYS A 21 -35.96 0.51 -19.67
N ALA A 22 -35.78 -0.50 -18.82
CA ALA A 22 -36.11 -0.40 -17.40
C ALA A 22 -35.45 0.84 -16.78
N LEU A 23 -36.28 1.76 -16.26
CA LEU A 23 -35.82 2.89 -15.47
C LEU A 23 -35.20 2.37 -14.16
N ILE A 24 -34.17 3.07 -13.69
CA ILE A 24 -33.55 2.80 -12.40
C ILE A 24 -34.10 3.79 -11.39
N THR A 25 -34.56 3.32 -10.24
CA THR A 25 -35.06 4.17 -9.16
C THR A 25 -33.96 4.42 -8.13
N CYS A 26 -33.77 5.68 -7.74
CA CYS A 26 -32.86 6.03 -6.65
C CYS A 26 -33.44 5.60 -5.31
N SER A 27 -32.64 4.95 -4.45
CA SER A 27 -33.06 4.55 -3.10
C SER A 27 -33.26 5.72 -2.14
N VAL A 28 -32.78 6.92 -2.50
CA VAL A 28 -32.83 8.13 -1.66
C VAL A 28 -33.97 9.04 -2.10
N CYS A 29 -33.90 9.65 -3.29
CA CYS A 29 -34.95 10.57 -3.75
C CYS A 29 -36.16 9.88 -4.39
N THR A 30 -36.15 8.57 -4.56
CA THR A 30 -37.22 7.77 -5.21
C THR A 30 -37.53 8.13 -6.66
N LYS A 31 -36.77 9.06 -7.26
CA LYS A 31 -36.89 9.43 -8.68
C LYS A 31 -36.35 8.32 -9.58
N SER A 32 -36.88 8.27 -10.80
CA SER A 32 -36.51 7.29 -11.82
C SER A 32 -35.62 7.91 -12.90
N PHE A 33 -34.65 7.13 -13.41
CA PHE A 33 -33.61 7.61 -14.30
C PHE A 33 -33.34 6.60 -15.43
N HIS A 34 -33.10 7.09 -16.64
CA HIS A 34 -32.54 6.27 -17.70
C HIS A 34 -31.09 5.90 -17.37
N PRO A 35 -30.66 4.63 -17.52
CA PRO A 35 -29.28 4.21 -17.30
C PRO A 35 -28.25 5.05 -18.10
N ARG A 36 -28.63 5.53 -19.29
CA ARG A 36 -27.79 6.43 -20.10
C ARG A 36 -27.67 7.83 -19.51
N CYS A 37 -28.77 8.39 -19.00
CA CYS A 37 -28.78 9.73 -18.39
C CYS A 37 -27.90 9.81 -17.14
N VAL A 38 -27.68 8.69 -16.47
CA VAL A 38 -26.84 8.59 -15.27
C VAL A 38 -25.56 7.76 -15.48
N ASN A 39 -25.23 7.43 -16.73
CA ASN A 39 -24.04 6.66 -17.13
C ASN A 39 -23.83 5.33 -16.35
N VAL A 40 -24.90 4.60 -16.09
CA VAL A 40 -24.88 3.32 -15.38
C VAL A 40 -24.88 2.15 -16.36
N ASN A 41 -23.95 1.21 -16.18
CA ASN A 41 -23.87 -0.01 -16.96
C ASN A 41 -24.83 -1.10 -16.42
N LEU A 42 -25.83 -1.49 -17.22
CA LEU A 42 -26.86 -2.46 -16.83
C LEU A 42 -26.36 -3.89 -16.63
N ARG A 43 -25.19 -4.29 -17.17
CA ARG A 43 -24.73 -5.71 -17.15
C ARG A 43 -24.56 -6.32 -15.74
N GLY A 44 -24.57 -5.52 -14.68
CA GLY A 44 -24.53 -6.00 -13.28
C GLY A 44 -25.61 -5.41 -12.38
N PHE A 45 -26.55 -4.63 -12.93
CA PHE A 45 -27.42 -3.78 -12.13
C PHE A 45 -28.50 -4.56 -11.37
N HIS A 46 -29.02 -5.64 -11.97
CA HIS A 46 -30.05 -6.49 -11.35
C HIS A 46 -29.67 -7.10 -9.99
N LYS A 47 -28.39 -7.03 -9.58
CA LYS A 47 -27.90 -7.55 -8.30
C LYS A 47 -27.74 -6.48 -7.20
N LYS A 48 -27.81 -5.19 -7.52
CA LYS A 48 -27.62 -4.11 -6.53
C LYS A 48 -28.99 -3.52 -6.17
N LYS A 49 -29.48 -3.84 -4.97
CA LYS A 49 -30.77 -3.33 -4.46
C LYS A 49 -30.75 -1.83 -4.13
N ASN A 50 -29.58 -1.24 -3.91
CA ASN A 50 -29.43 0.14 -3.44
C ASN A 50 -28.57 0.94 -4.41
N TRP A 51 -29.19 1.62 -5.38
CA TRP A 51 -28.52 2.58 -6.23
C TRP A 51 -28.92 4.00 -5.85
N ILE A 52 -27.91 4.87 -5.75
CA ILE A 52 -28.07 6.27 -5.38
C ILE A 52 -27.72 7.10 -6.61
N CYS A 53 -28.59 8.05 -6.96
CA CYS A 53 -28.37 8.93 -8.11
C CYS A 53 -27.34 10.01 -7.80
N ASN A 54 -26.74 10.58 -8.84
CA ASN A 54 -25.66 11.56 -8.71
C ASN A 54 -26.14 13.01 -8.51
N THR A 55 -27.41 13.24 -8.21
CA THR A 55 -27.90 14.59 -7.90
C THR A 55 -27.37 15.02 -6.53
N ALA A 56 -26.92 16.28 -6.40
CA ALA A 56 -26.36 16.86 -5.16
C ALA A 56 -27.20 16.50 -3.92
N PHE A 57 -28.53 16.63 -4.05
CA PHE A 57 -29.50 16.31 -2.99
C PHE A 57 -29.45 14.87 -2.46
N CYS A 58 -28.98 13.88 -3.23
CA CYS A 58 -28.91 12.49 -2.78
C CYS A 58 -27.52 12.07 -2.29
N ARG A 59 -26.49 12.90 -2.54
CA ARG A 59 -25.16 12.69 -1.98
C ARG A 59 -25.13 13.11 -0.52
N GLU A 60 -25.72 14.26 -0.22
CA GLU A 60 -25.74 14.84 1.13
C GLU A 60 -26.48 13.96 2.15
N THR A 61 -27.52 13.25 1.73
CA THR A 61 -28.33 12.43 2.67
C THR A 61 -27.90 10.97 2.75
N SER A 62 -26.89 10.54 1.99
CA SER A 62 -26.34 9.18 2.11
C SER A 62 -25.15 9.07 3.05
N ASP A 63 -24.71 10.21 3.58
CA ASP A 63 -23.64 10.35 4.55
C ASP A 63 -24.22 10.82 5.89
N ASP A 64 -24.95 9.93 6.57
CA ASP A 64 -25.15 10.02 8.03
C ASP A 64 -23.85 9.65 8.77
N SER A 65 -22.72 10.20 8.32
CA SER A 65 -21.53 10.39 9.14
C SER A 65 -21.00 11.78 8.84
N GLU A 66 -21.25 12.67 9.79
CA GLU A 66 -20.67 13.99 10.01
C GLU A 66 -19.33 14.21 9.28
N ASP A 67 -19.37 14.81 8.09
CA ASP A 67 -18.22 15.54 7.53
C ASP A 67 -18.74 16.70 6.66
N MET A 68 -18.71 17.86 7.30
CA MET A 68 -19.02 19.18 6.77
C MET A 68 -18.00 19.55 5.66
N GLU A 69 -18.33 19.30 4.39
CA GLU A 69 -17.59 19.87 3.25
C GLU A 69 -17.85 21.39 3.19
N LEU A 70 -16.97 22.14 3.85
CA LEU A 70 -16.83 23.58 3.69
C LEU A 70 -16.23 23.84 2.30
N GLU A 71 -17.05 24.28 1.34
CA GLU A 71 -16.58 24.90 0.10
C GLU A 71 -15.79 26.17 0.46
N SER A 72 -14.48 26.06 0.60
CA SER A 72 -13.59 27.22 0.71
C SER A 72 -12.91 27.45 -0.63
N ASP A 73 -13.55 28.24 -1.48
CA ASP A 73 -12.90 29.01 -2.53
C ASP A 73 -11.96 30.03 -1.87
N ILE A 74 -10.74 29.59 -1.55
CA ILE A 74 -9.67 30.47 -1.08
C ILE A 74 -8.85 30.88 -2.32
N PHE A 75 -9.00 32.15 -2.67
CA PHE A 75 -8.08 32.91 -3.51
C PHE A 75 -6.64 32.67 -3.04
N LEU A 76 -5.80 32.10 -3.89
CA LEU A 76 -4.38 31.91 -3.60
C LEU A 76 -3.59 33.13 -4.07
N ASP A 77 -3.27 34.00 -3.13
CA ASP A 77 -2.21 34.99 -3.28
C ASP A 77 -0.83 34.31 -3.40
N ALA A 78 0.08 35.02 -4.07
CA ALA A 78 1.07 34.46 -4.98
C ALA A 78 2.35 33.84 -4.37
N ASP A 79 2.42 33.47 -3.10
CA ASP A 79 3.70 33.01 -2.49
C ASP A 79 3.64 31.76 -1.60
N ASP A 80 2.52 31.03 -1.57
CA ASP A 80 2.33 29.95 -0.60
C ASP A 80 2.58 28.54 -1.12
N LYS A 81 3.22 27.73 -0.26
CA LYS A 81 3.39 26.28 -0.39
C LYS A 81 2.00 25.62 -0.31
N VAL A 82 1.31 25.57 -1.44
CA VAL A 82 0.03 24.87 -1.57
C VAL A 82 0.24 23.41 -1.20
N VAL A 83 -0.24 23.02 -0.03
CA VAL A 83 -0.35 21.61 0.36
C VAL A 83 -1.32 20.98 -0.64
N ASP A 84 -0.82 20.01 -1.41
CA ASP A 84 -1.63 19.29 -2.38
C ASP A 84 -2.68 18.45 -1.64
N TYR A 85 -3.87 19.04 -1.46
CA TYR A 85 -5.00 18.39 -0.80
C TYR A 85 -5.39 17.07 -1.47
N LYS A 86 -5.12 16.91 -2.78
CA LYS A 86 -5.36 15.64 -3.49
C LYS A 86 -4.38 14.58 -3.04
N LEU A 87 -3.12 14.94 -2.80
CA LEU A 87 -2.13 14.04 -2.22
C LEU A 87 -2.54 13.65 -0.80
N PHE A 88 -3.00 14.59 0.02
CA PHE A 88 -3.46 14.29 1.38
C PHE A 88 -4.67 13.36 1.39
N HIS A 89 -5.68 13.64 0.55
CA HIS A 89 -6.85 12.79 0.39
C HIS A 89 -6.49 11.38 -0.12
N TYR A 90 -5.51 11.28 -1.03
CA TYR A 90 -5.01 9.98 -1.48
C TYR A 90 -4.34 9.19 -0.34
N ILE A 91 -3.53 9.87 0.49
CA ILE A 91 -2.87 9.26 1.65
C ILE A 91 -3.91 8.76 2.67
N LEU A 92 -4.94 9.55 2.96
CA LEU A 92 -6.02 9.14 3.86
C LEU A 92 -6.74 7.88 3.35
N LYS A 93 -7.11 7.86 2.07
CA LYS A 93 -7.73 6.69 1.45
C LYS A 93 -6.85 5.43 1.55
N GLN A 94 -5.55 5.56 1.32
CA GLN A 94 -4.61 4.43 1.47
C GLN A 94 -4.50 3.96 2.92
N LYS A 95 -4.54 4.88 3.90
CA LYS A 95 -4.59 4.49 5.32
C LYS A 95 -5.84 3.69 5.66
N ASP A 96 -7.01 4.08 5.14
CA ASP A 96 -8.27 3.39 5.42
C ASP A 96 -8.30 1.98 4.83
N GLU A 97 -7.80 1.82 3.60
CA GLU A 97 -7.62 0.50 2.96
C GLU A 97 -6.72 -0.41 3.82
N LEU A 98 -5.61 0.12 4.32
CA LEU A 98 -4.68 -0.62 5.17
C LEU A 98 -5.29 -0.96 6.54
N ILE A 99 -6.10 -0.07 7.13
CA ILE A 99 -6.84 -0.33 8.37
C ILE A 99 -7.83 -1.49 8.18
N LEU A 100 -8.52 -1.55 7.04
CA LEU A 100 -9.45 -2.64 6.73
C LEU A 100 -8.73 -3.99 6.60
N GLU A 101 -7.58 -4.03 5.92
CA GLU A 101 -6.76 -5.23 5.81
C GLU A 101 -6.29 -5.72 7.18
N LEU A 102 -5.77 -4.83 8.03
CA LEU A 102 -5.32 -5.17 9.39
C LEU A 102 -6.46 -5.68 10.26
N ARG A 103 -7.65 -5.06 10.18
CA ARG A 103 -8.85 -5.56 10.88
C ARG A 103 -9.23 -6.97 10.41
N GLY A 104 -9.08 -7.27 9.12
CA GLY A 104 -9.27 -8.61 8.55
C GLY A 104 -8.31 -9.64 9.13
N VAL A 105 -7.01 -9.29 9.22
CA VAL A 105 -5.98 -10.16 9.81
C VAL A 105 -6.27 -10.43 11.29
N ILE A 106 -6.61 -9.41 12.07
CA ILE A 106 -6.96 -9.57 13.49
C ILE A 106 -8.15 -10.52 13.65
N LYS A 107 -9.19 -10.39 12.81
CA LYS A 107 -10.35 -11.28 12.84
C LYS A 107 -9.95 -12.74 12.56
N LEU A 108 -9.10 -12.96 11.56
CA LEU A 108 -8.61 -14.30 11.23
C LEU A 108 -7.78 -14.90 12.37
N MET A 109 -6.89 -14.10 12.98
CA MET A 109 -6.09 -14.54 14.13
C MET A 109 -6.96 -14.91 15.34
N LYS A 110 -8.01 -14.14 15.63
CA LYS A 110 -8.98 -14.48 16.69
C LYS A 110 -9.67 -15.82 16.43
N SER A 111 -10.10 -16.07 15.20
CA SER A 111 -10.67 -17.38 14.83
C SER A 111 -9.67 -18.54 14.97
N HIS A 112 -8.38 -18.32 14.67
CA HIS A 112 -7.35 -19.34 14.90
C HIS A 112 -7.15 -19.65 16.39
N ILE A 113 -7.18 -18.63 17.25
CA ILE A 113 -7.10 -18.80 18.71
C ILE A 113 -8.28 -19.63 19.22
N GLU A 114 -9.50 -19.33 18.79
CA GLU A 114 -10.70 -20.10 19.14
C GLU A 114 -10.59 -21.58 18.73
N LEU A 115 -10.06 -21.86 17.54
CA LEU A 115 -9.85 -23.23 17.06
C LEU A 115 -8.77 -23.99 17.86
N LEU A 116 -7.73 -23.30 18.34
CA LEU A 116 -6.72 -23.90 19.21
C LEU A 116 -7.31 -24.26 20.58
N HIS A 117 -8.15 -23.39 21.15
CA HIS A 117 -8.87 -23.70 22.38
C HIS A 117 -9.84 -24.88 22.21
N TYR A 118 -10.53 -24.98 21.07
CA TYR A 118 -11.41 -26.12 20.79
C TYR A 118 -10.65 -27.45 20.67
N LYS A 119 -9.43 -27.44 20.12
CA LYS A 119 -8.60 -28.65 19.93
C LYS A 119 -7.86 -29.11 21.17
N ASN A 120 -7.78 -28.27 22.19
CA ASN A 120 -7.18 -28.63 23.47
C ASN A 120 -8.26 -28.62 24.58
N PRO A 121 -9.24 -29.54 24.53
CA PRO A 121 -10.11 -29.74 25.68
C PRO A 121 -9.23 -30.31 26.78
N GLU A 122 -8.71 -29.44 27.64
CA GLU A 122 -8.08 -29.88 28.88
C GLU A 122 -9.10 -30.75 29.59
N ASN A 123 -8.72 -32.01 29.74
CA ASN A 123 -9.47 -33.07 30.39
C ASN A 123 -9.91 -32.58 31.78
N PRO A 124 -11.19 -32.31 32.03
CA PRO A 124 -11.66 -31.71 33.28
C PRO A 124 -11.52 -32.63 34.51
N ASP A 125 -11.00 -33.85 34.35
CA ASP A 125 -10.98 -34.89 35.39
C ASP A 125 -9.60 -35.23 35.97
N LYS A 126 -8.70 -34.26 36.11
CA LYS A 126 -7.62 -34.39 37.12
C LYS A 126 -8.04 -33.71 38.42
N LYS A 127 -8.85 -34.44 39.20
CA LYS A 127 -9.03 -34.25 40.64
C LYS A 127 -7.65 -34.19 41.31
N VAL A 128 -7.15 -32.99 41.55
CA VAL A 128 -6.00 -32.75 42.43
C VAL A 128 -6.48 -33.07 43.85
N GLY A 129 -5.79 -34.02 44.47
CA GLY A 129 -6.10 -34.55 45.77
C GLY A 129 -6.09 -33.48 46.86
N LYS A 130 -7.03 -33.67 47.79
CA LYS A 130 -7.08 -33.09 49.13
C LYS A 130 -5.67 -32.97 49.75
N LYS A 131 -5.36 -31.79 50.28
CA LYS A 131 -4.48 -31.69 51.45
C LYS A 131 -5.11 -30.79 52.52
N PRO A 132 -4.75 -31.03 53.79
CA PRO A 132 -5.60 -30.83 54.94
C PRO A 132 -5.53 -29.42 55.50
N ASP A 133 -6.52 -29.17 56.34
CA ASP A 133 -6.74 -28.07 57.26
C ASP A 133 -5.46 -27.48 57.84
N ASN A 134 -5.42 -26.14 57.86
CA ASN A 134 -4.76 -25.45 58.96
C ASN A 134 -5.54 -24.17 59.26
N ASP A 135 -6.27 -24.26 60.36
CA ASP A 135 -6.93 -23.17 61.06
C ASP A 135 -5.91 -22.12 61.49
N ILE A 136 -6.08 -20.86 61.06
CA ILE A 136 -5.70 -19.71 61.86
C ILE A 136 -6.83 -18.69 61.79
N ALA A 137 -7.58 -18.65 62.88
CA ALA A 137 -8.55 -17.64 63.21
C ALA A 137 -7.91 -16.25 63.28
N ASN A 138 -8.62 -15.23 62.80
CA ASN A 138 -8.76 -13.96 63.50
C ASN A 138 -10.00 -13.21 62.99
N SER A 139 -10.96 -13.09 63.90
CA SER A 139 -11.97 -12.03 64.02
C SER A 139 -11.30 -10.63 63.97
N ALA A 140 -11.96 -9.49 63.80
CA ALA A 140 -13.35 -9.09 63.69
C ALA A 140 -13.37 -7.60 63.25
N GLU A 141 -14.52 -7.19 62.72
CA GLU A 141 -15.15 -5.86 62.82
C GLU A 141 -14.55 -4.62 62.12
N GLY A 142 -15.47 -3.86 61.50
CA GLY A 142 -15.24 -2.49 61.01
C GLY A 142 -16.19 -2.10 59.87
N GLU A 143 -17.26 -1.40 60.22
CA GLU A 143 -18.40 -1.01 59.37
C GLU A 143 -18.11 0.05 58.27
N ALA A 144 -18.97 -0.01 57.25
CA ALA A 144 -19.52 1.03 56.38
C ALA A 144 -18.91 2.45 56.30
N SER A 145 -18.61 2.91 55.07
CA SER A 145 -19.30 4.07 54.45
C SER A 145 -18.82 4.38 53.02
N ARG A 146 -19.78 4.32 52.09
CA ARG A 146 -20.07 5.21 50.94
C ARG A 146 -19.02 6.18 50.34
N GLU A 147 -18.99 6.12 49.01
CA GLU A 147 -19.03 7.20 48.01
C GLU A 147 -17.77 7.88 47.43
N THR A 148 -17.79 7.90 46.09
CA THR A 148 -17.25 8.86 45.11
C THR A 148 -15.78 8.83 44.68
N ALA A 149 -15.63 8.28 43.47
CA ALA A 149 -14.75 8.65 42.35
C ALA A 149 -13.90 9.93 42.50
N VAL A 150 -12.60 9.81 42.21
CA VAL A 150 -11.87 10.46 41.08
C VAL A 150 -10.49 9.77 41.00
N MET A 151 -10.19 9.03 39.92
CA MET A 151 -8.82 8.60 39.60
C MET A 151 -8.26 9.54 38.52
N VAL A 152 -7.30 10.37 38.92
CA VAL A 152 -6.33 11.03 38.03
C VAL A 152 -5.06 10.21 38.15
N ASP A 153 -4.80 9.34 37.17
CA ASP A 153 -3.56 8.59 37.12
C ASP A 153 -2.41 9.51 36.68
N THR A 154 -1.56 9.78 37.66
CA THR A 154 -0.25 10.41 37.53
C THR A 154 0.71 9.37 36.96
N ILE A 155 1.18 9.58 35.74
CA ILE A 155 2.22 8.74 35.13
C ILE A 155 3.58 9.15 35.71
N GLU A 156 4.02 8.45 36.75
CA GLU A 156 5.39 8.54 37.25
C GLU A 156 6.37 7.71 36.41
N HIS A 157 7.57 8.28 36.31
CA HIS A 157 8.77 7.82 35.64
C HIS A 157 9.14 6.34 35.87
N ILE A 158 9.18 5.56 34.78
CA ILE A 158 9.99 4.34 34.70
C ILE A 158 11.40 4.74 34.24
N LYS A 159 12.33 4.82 35.19
CA LYS A 159 13.78 4.76 34.93
C LYS A 159 14.14 3.33 34.53
N THR A 160 14.42 3.09 33.26
CA THR A 160 15.05 1.83 32.82
C THR A 160 16.57 1.96 32.93
N ARG A 161 17.12 1.20 33.88
CA ARG A 161 18.54 0.93 34.07
C ARG A 161 18.72 -0.56 33.81
N SER A 162 19.38 -0.94 32.72
CA SER A 162 19.90 -2.30 32.54
C SER A 162 20.94 -2.33 31.42
N ASP A 163 22.18 -2.01 31.80
CA ASP A 163 23.37 -2.54 31.15
C ASP A 163 23.35 -4.07 31.29
N THR A 164 23.21 -4.79 30.18
CA THR A 164 23.51 -6.22 30.13
C THR A 164 24.44 -6.46 28.95
N THR A 165 25.73 -6.54 29.25
CA THR A 165 26.79 -6.86 28.30
C THR A 165 26.73 -8.35 27.98
N ILE A 166 26.14 -8.71 26.84
CA ILE A 166 26.14 -10.09 26.33
C ILE A 166 27.47 -10.33 25.61
N LYS A 167 28.40 -11.04 26.28
CA LYS A 167 29.60 -11.60 25.65
C LYS A 167 29.20 -12.83 24.83
N ILE A 168 29.19 -12.70 23.50
CA ILE A 168 29.01 -13.83 22.58
C ILE A 168 30.38 -14.46 22.33
N ASN A 169 30.55 -15.68 22.82
CA ASN A 169 31.71 -16.55 22.56
C ASN A 169 31.44 -17.33 21.26
N SER A 170 32.08 -16.97 20.15
CA SER A 170 31.98 -17.69 18.88
C SER A 170 33.10 -18.74 18.77
N LYS A 171 32.81 -19.97 19.19
CA LYS A 171 33.64 -21.15 18.88
C LYS A 171 33.02 -21.89 17.70
N LEU A 172 33.64 -21.71 16.54
CA LEU A 172 33.27 -22.30 15.25
C LEU A 172 33.53 -23.82 15.25
N PRO A 173 32.56 -24.69 14.89
CA PRO A 173 32.86 -26.06 14.54
C PRO A 173 33.16 -26.18 13.03
N LYS A 174 34.34 -26.71 12.71
CA LYS A 174 34.69 -27.19 11.37
C LYS A 174 33.86 -28.44 11.07
N THR A 175 32.96 -28.37 10.10
CA THR A 175 32.32 -29.55 9.51
C THR A 175 32.90 -29.83 8.13
N THR A 176 33.41 -31.05 8.02
CA THR A 176 33.96 -31.74 6.86
C THR A 176 32.88 -31.96 5.79
N LEU A 177 33.20 -31.55 4.56
CA LEU A 177 32.43 -31.87 3.35
C LEU A 177 32.71 -33.31 2.93
N ASN A 178 31.66 -34.12 2.90
CA ASN A 178 31.65 -35.40 2.19
C ASN A 178 30.81 -35.27 0.92
N ASP A 179 31.44 -35.65 -0.18
CA ASP A 179 30.86 -35.85 -1.50
C ASP A 179 29.67 -36.80 -1.47
N THR A 180 28.58 -36.42 -2.13
CA THR A 180 27.71 -37.41 -2.80
C THR A 180 27.08 -36.80 -4.05
N LYS A 181 27.54 -37.31 -5.20
CA LYS A 181 26.87 -37.25 -6.50
C LYS A 181 25.43 -37.79 -6.37
N LYS A 182 24.46 -37.10 -6.97
CA LYS A 182 23.24 -37.75 -7.45
C LYS A 182 22.63 -37.02 -8.64
N ASP A 183 22.48 -37.80 -9.71
CA ASP A 183 21.82 -37.48 -10.96
C ASP A 183 20.33 -37.15 -10.74
N ALA A 184 19.85 -36.07 -11.34
CA ALA A 184 18.42 -35.77 -11.41
C ALA A 184 18.01 -35.46 -12.86
N LYS A 185 17.22 -36.40 -13.41
CA LYS A 185 16.62 -36.35 -14.74
C LYS A 185 15.65 -35.17 -14.87
N HIS A 186 15.81 -34.42 -15.95
CA HIS A 186 14.96 -33.30 -16.34
C HIS A 186 13.70 -33.79 -17.09
N HIS A 187 12.53 -33.68 -16.46
CA HIS A 187 11.25 -33.93 -17.11
C HIS A 187 10.75 -32.65 -17.83
N GLN A 188 10.83 -32.69 -19.17
CA GLN A 188 10.29 -31.68 -20.07
C GLN A 188 8.77 -31.89 -20.21
N THR A 189 7.96 -30.99 -19.65
CA THR A 189 6.49 -31.05 -19.78
C THR A 189 6.07 -30.17 -20.96
N GLN A 190 5.71 -30.80 -22.08
CA GLN A 190 5.16 -30.13 -23.26
C GLN A 190 3.68 -29.82 -23.04
N LYS A 191 3.31 -28.53 -23.00
CA LYS A 191 1.92 -28.07 -22.93
C LYS A 191 1.36 -27.94 -24.36
N LYS A 192 0.54 -28.90 -24.77
CA LYS A 192 -0.27 -28.86 -26.00
C LYS A 192 -1.27 -27.70 -25.91
N ILE A 193 -1.24 -26.81 -26.91
CA ILE A 193 -2.30 -25.82 -27.16
C ILE A 193 -3.08 -26.33 -28.37
N SER A 194 -4.28 -26.85 -28.12
CA SER A 194 -5.27 -27.19 -29.14
C SER A 194 -6.16 -25.99 -29.40
N GLY A 195 -6.33 -25.66 -30.69
CA GLY A 195 -7.21 -24.59 -31.17
C GLY A 195 -8.66 -25.01 -31.40
N SER A 196 -9.31 -24.23 -32.28
CA SER A 196 -10.72 -24.23 -32.73
C SER A 196 -11.65 -23.29 -31.91
N ASN A 197 -12.59 -22.54 -32.47
CA ASN A 197 -12.98 -22.29 -33.87
C ASN A 197 -13.85 -21.02 -33.98
N LYS A 198 -13.88 -20.51 -35.21
CA LYS A 198 -14.81 -19.58 -35.88
C LYS A 198 -16.21 -19.40 -35.25
N SER A 199 -16.71 -18.16 -35.31
CA SER A 199 -17.98 -17.84 -35.98
C SER A 199 -17.99 -16.42 -36.54
N LYS A 200 -18.36 -16.32 -37.82
CA LYS A 200 -18.63 -15.12 -38.62
C LYS A 200 -20.11 -14.72 -38.48
N VAL A 201 -20.40 -13.51 -38.95
CA VAL A 201 -21.63 -13.00 -39.61
C VAL A 201 -22.33 -11.88 -38.82
N GLY A 202 -22.47 -10.73 -39.49
CA GLY A 202 -23.39 -9.66 -39.13
C GLY A 202 -22.95 -8.28 -39.64
N ASP A 203 -23.15 -8.03 -40.94
CA ASP A 203 -23.09 -6.69 -41.56
C ASP A 203 -24.05 -5.72 -40.85
N THR A 204 -23.57 -4.53 -40.49
CA THR A 204 -24.45 -3.36 -40.37
C THR A 204 -23.68 -2.04 -40.53
N PHE A 205 -24.30 -1.16 -41.30
CA PHE A 205 -23.79 0.07 -41.88
C PHE A 205 -23.24 1.12 -40.89
N GLY A 206 -22.09 1.69 -41.26
CA GLY A 206 -21.74 3.12 -41.23
C GLY A 206 -22.20 4.01 -40.08
N VAL A 207 -21.39 4.12 -39.02
CA VAL A 207 -21.24 5.35 -38.23
C VAL A 207 -19.78 5.47 -37.78
N THR A 208 -19.05 6.44 -38.32
CA THR A 208 -17.69 6.83 -37.92
C THR A 208 -17.69 7.43 -36.52
N LYS A 209 -17.68 6.58 -35.49
CA LYS A 209 -17.36 6.96 -34.11
C LYS A 209 -15.87 6.78 -33.89
N THR A 210 -15.15 7.88 -33.77
CA THR A 210 -13.77 7.94 -33.27
C THR A 210 -13.76 7.48 -31.81
N SER A 211 -13.69 6.16 -31.62
CA SER A 211 -13.58 5.56 -30.31
C SER A 211 -12.18 5.84 -29.74
N ASN A 212 -12.10 6.76 -28.78
CA ASN A 212 -10.98 6.91 -27.87
C ASN A 212 -10.90 5.68 -26.97
N THR A 213 -10.55 4.53 -27.55
CA THR A 213 -10.16 3.36 -26.78
C THR A 213 -8.75 3.63 -26.24
N PRO A 214 -8.52 3.53 -24.92
CA PRO A 214 -7.19 3.71 -24.36
C PRO A 214 -6.26 2.70 -25.05
N ARG A 215 -5.25 3.22 -25.74
CA ARG A 215 -4.26 2.45 -26.47
C ARG A 215 -3.72 1.37 -25.51
N PRO A 216 -3.81 0.08 -25.87
CA PRO A 216 -3.31 -0.98 -25.01
C PRO A 216 -1.86 -0.67 -24.65
N LYS A 217 -1.55 -0.60 -23.36
CA LYS A 217 -0.19 -0.43 -22.87
C LYS A 217 0.60 -1.59 -23.46
N ASN A 218 1.52 -1.29 -24.38
CA ASN A 218 2.46 -2.28 -24.88
C ASN A 218 3.33 -2.70 -23.71
N ASP A 219 2.91 -3.76 -23.03
CA ASP A 219 3.77 -4.51 -22.12
C ASP A 219 4.92 -5.03 -22.96
N THR A 220 6.02 -4.27 -22.93
CA THR A 220 7.24 -4.68 -23.61
C THR A 220 7.60 -6.05 -23.05
N PRO A 221 7.70 -7.09 -23.90
CA PRO A 221 7.93 -8.44 -23.44
C PRO A 221 9.21 -8.41 -22.63
N ASN A 222 9.07 -8.74 -21.35
CA ASN A 222 10.14 -8.69 -20.37
C ASN A 222 11.24 -9.64 -20.87
N LYS A 223 12.27 -9.08 -21.51
CA LYS A 223 13.33 -9.87 -22.12
C LYS A 223 14.04 -10.57 -20.98
N LYS A 224 13.86 -11.89 -20.87
CA LYS A 224 14.52 -12.71 -19.85
C LYS A 224 16.02 -12.62 -20.07
N CYS A 225 16.70 -11.83 -19.27
CA CYS A 225 18.16 -11.79 -19.23
C CYS A 225 18.64 -12.98 -18.40
N VAL A 226 19.60 -13.75 -18.91
CA VAL A 226 20.24 -14.85 -18.16
C VAL A 226 21.33 -14.23 -17.30
N ILE A 227 21.21 -14.37 -15.98
CA ILE A 227 22.20 -13.90 -15.01
C ILE A 227 23.11 -15.07 -14.66
N GLY A 228 24.43 -14.91 -14.83
CA GLY A 228 25.41 -15.92 -14.42
C GLY A 228 25.52 -15.99 -12.90
N ILE A 229 25.56 -17.20 -12.34
CA ILE A 229 25.58 -17.46 -10.88
C ILE A 229 26.96 -17.97 -10.41
N ASN A 230 27.92 -18.16 -11.33
CA ASN A 230 29.22 -18.72 -10.98
C ASN A 230 30.09 -17.69 -10.25
N SER A 231 30.51 -18.00 -9.02
CA SER A 231 31.45 -17.20 -8.22
C SER A 231 32.91 -17.38 -8.65
N ASP A 232 33.22 -18.48 -9.34
CA ASP A 232 34.58 -18.95 -9.58
C ASP A 232 34.91 -18.85 -11.08
N SER A 233 35.22 -17.65 -11.54
CA SER A 233 35.72 -17.42 -12.90
C SER A 233 37.14 -16.88 -12.85
N GLY A 234 38.12 -17.78 -12.93
CA GLY A 234 39.55 -17.48 -12.71
C GLY A 234 40.11 -16.28 -13.48
N ALA A 235 39.65 -16.01 -14.72
CA ALA A 235 40.13 -14.89 -15.54
C ALA A 235 39.10 -13.76 -15.73
N LEU A 236 37.80 -14.03 -15.56
CA LEU A 236 36.74 -13.05 -15.80
C LEU A 236 36.19 -12.58 -14.45
N LYS A 237 36.24 -11.28 -14.19
CA LYS A 237 35.63 -10.68 -13.00
C LYS A 237 34.37 -9.92 -13.42
N SER A 238 33.24 -10.21 -12.78
CA SER A 238 32.06 -9.37 -12.93
C SER A 238 32.28 -8.03 -12.23
N SER A 239 31.82 -6.94 -12.83
CA SER A 239 31.76 -5.66 -12.12
C SER A 239 30.58 -5.68 -11.16
N PRO A 240 30.72 -5.22 -9.91
CA PRO A 240 29.58 -5.09 -9.00
C PRO A 240 28.53 -4.16 -9.62
N ALA A 241 27.26 -4.50 -9.40
CA ALA A 241 26.15 -3.67 -9.82
C ALA A 241 26.22 -2.34 -9.06
N LYS A 242 26.06 -1.22 -9.78
CA LYS A 242 26.06 0.12 -9.19
C LYS A 242 24.65 0.64 -9.03
N ALA A 243 24.38 1.32 -7.93
CA ALA A 243 23.17 2.09 -7.70
C ALA A 243 23.48 3.59 -7.76
N TYR A 244 22.50 4.36 -8.22
CA TYR A 244 22.61 5.80 -8.36
C TYR A 244 21.53 6.46 -7.49
N LEU A 245 21.97 7.39 -6.66
CA LEU A 245 21.14 8.14 -5.73
C LEU A 245 21.18 9.61 -6.09
N TYR A 246 20.04 10.26 -5.92
CA TYR A 246 19.84 11.67 -6.08
C TYR A 246 19.60 12.30 -4.72
N ILE A 247 20.52 13.15 -4.31
CA ILE A 247 20.50 13.82 -3.01
C ILE A 247 20.21 15.29 -3.22
N ARG A 248 19.27 15.83 -2.44
CA ARG A 248 18.82 17.22 -2.50
C ARG A 248 18.68 17.81 -1.08
N ARG A 249 18.54 19.14 -1.04
CA ARG A 249 18.46 19.97 0.19
C ARG A 249 19.75 20.01 1.01
N LEU A 250 20.90 19.86 0.36
CA LEU A 250 22.20 20.20 0.96
C LEU A 250 22.47 21.71 0.83
N ALA A 251 23.29 22.25 1.73
CA ALA A 251 23.72 23.65 1.66
C ALA A 251 24.53 23.89 0.37
N LYS A 252 24.37 25.07 -0.27
CA LYS A 252 25.09 25.40 -1.52
C LYS A 252 26.61 25.33 -1.40
N THR A 253 27.12 25.59 -0.19
CA THR A 253 28.55 25.59 0.13
C THR A 253 29.13 24.19 0.21
N THR A 254 28.28 23.15 0.26
CA THR A 254 28.73 21.75 0.32
C THR A 254 29.36 21.39 -1.02
N THR A 255 30.58 20.89 -0.98
CA THR A 255 31.28 20.39 -2.18
C THR A 255 31.06 18.88 -2.36
N ALA A 256 31.41 18.35 -3.53
CA ALA A 256 31.35 16.91 -3.77
C ALA A 256 32.33 16.13 -2.86
N ASP A 257 33.47 16.75 -2.51
CA ASP A 257 34.49 16.17 -1.63
C ASP A 257 34.05 16.11 -0.17
N ASP A 258 33.29 17.10 0.31
CA ASP A 258 32.70 17.09 1.66
C ASP A 258 31.73 15.91 1.82
N LEU A 259 30.83 15.75 0.83
CA LEU A 259 29.86 14.66 0.83
C LEU A 259 30.54 13.29 0.69
N LYS A 260 31.59 13.21 -0.15
CA LYS A 260 32.40 12.00 -0.30
C LYS A 260 33.08 11.63 1.02
N THR A 261 33.76 12.59 1.65
CA THR A 261 34.43 12.39 2.95
C THR A 261 33.46 11.91 4.02
N TYR A 262 32.26 12.49 4.07
CA TYR A 262 31.21 12.08 4.99
C TYR A 262 30.77 10.62 4.79
N LEU A 263 30.59 10.18 3.53
CA LEU A 263 30.11 8.83 3.22
C LEU A 263 31.22 7.75 3.19
N MET A 264 32.49 8.15 3.04
CA MET A 264 33.61 7.22 2.81
C MET A 264 33.89 6.27 3.97
N ASN A 265 33.53 6.65 5.20
CA ASN A 265 33.68 5.79 6.39
C ASN A 265 32.81 4.52 6.32
N ASP A 266 31.61 4.65 5.77
CA ASP A 266 30.64 3.56 5.65
C ASP A 266 30.63 2.91 4.26
N PHE A 267 31.01 3.68 3.24
CA PHE A 267 30.90 3.34 1.81
C PHE A 267 32.17 3.76 1.05
N PRO A 268 33.25 2.96 1.10
CA PRO A 268 34.54 3.34 0.51
C PRO A 268 34.51 3.47 -1.02
N GLU A 269 33.56 2.82 -1.71
CA GLU A 269 33.40 2.89 -3.16
C GLU A 269 32.64 4.13 -3.66
N VAL A 270 32.24 5.03 -2.77
CA VAL A 270 31.34 6.13 -3.08
C VAL A 270 31.96 7.12 -4.07
N ILE A 271 31.19 7.45 -5.11
CA ILE A 271 31.53 8.50 -6.08
C ILE A 271 30.44 9.56 -6.03
N CYS A 272 30.82 10.81 -5.77
CA CYS A 272 29.92 11.95 -5.68
C CYS A 272 30.15 12.89 -6.87
N GLU A 273 29.09 13.20 -7.61
CA GLU A 273 29.09 14.15 -8.71
C GLU A 273 28.12 15.29 -8.35
N LEU A 274 28.62 16.54 -8.34
CA LEU A 274 27.77 17.73 -8.19
C LEU A 274 26.95 17.90 -9.48
N LEU A 275 25.63 18.04 -9.35
CA LEU A 275 24.74 18.26 -10.48
C LEU A 275 24.50 19.75 -10.68
N GLU A 276 24.73 20.22 -11.91
CA GLU A 276 24.42 21.60 -12.29
C GLU A 276 22.92 21.84 -12.19
N ASN A 277 22.55 22.90 -11.47
CA ASN A 277 21.18 23.14 -11.10
C ASN A 277 20.57 24.18 -12.02
N LYS A 278 19.55 23.80 -12.82
CA LYS A 278 18.90 24.73 -13.75
C LYS A 278 17.92 25.70 -13.07
N HIS A 279 17.33 25.33 -11.93
CA HIS A 279 16.15 26.04 -11.38
C HIS A 279 16.06 26.19 -9.86
N GLU A 280 17.08 25.83 -9.08
CA GLU A 280 17.04 26.06 -7.62
C GLU A 280 18.33 26.70 -7.17
N GLU A 281 18.28 28.01 -6.94
CA GLU A 281 19.42 28.71 -6.40
C GLU A 281 19.76 28.17 -5.01
N ASN A 282 18.80 27.72 -4.20
CA ASN A 282 19.02 27.58 -2.76
C ASN A 282 19.69 26.29 -2.24
N HIS A 283 19.82 25.26 -3.07
CA HIS A 283 20.33 23.96 -2.61
C HIS A 283 21.29 23.32 -3.60
N ALA A 284 22.32 22.68 -3.07
CA ALA A 284 23.19 21.78 -3.85
C ALA A 284 22.49 20.43 -4.07
N ARG A 285 22.74 19.84 -5.24
CA ARG A 285 22.20 18.54 -5.64
C ARG A 285 23.35 17.65 -6.10
N PHE A 286 23.32 16.40 -5.69
CA PHE A 286 24.39 15.46 -5.97
C PHE A 286 23.82 14.18 -6.55
N LYS A 287 24.57 13.62 -7.50
CA LYS A 287 24.45 12.23 -7.91
C LYS A 287 25.50 11.44 -7.16
N VAL A 288 25.05 10.46 -6.39
CA VAL A 288 25.93 9.56 -5.64
C VAL A 288 25.84 8.16 -6.21
N THR A 289 27.00 7.60 -6.54
CA THR A 289 27.14 6.25 -7.07
C THR A 289 27.77 5.36 -6.00
N ILE A 290 27.11 4.23 -5.73
CA ILE A 290 27.55 3.23 -4.72
C ILE A 290 27.33 1.81 -5.26
N ASN A 291 27.85 0.79 -4.58
CA ASN A 291 27.51 -0.59 -4.90
C ASN A 291 26.05 -0.89 -4.52
N PHE A 292 25.40 -1.74 -5.32
CA PHE A 292 23.98 -2.09 -5.13
C PHE A 292 23.74 -2.83 -3.80
N GLU A 293 24.72 -3.58 -3.31
CA GLU A 293 24.67 -4.27 -2.01
C GLU A 293 24.51 -3.29 -0.84
N ASN A 294 25.04 -2.07 -0.98
CA ASN A 294 24.98 -1.03 0.04
C ASN A 294 23.72 -0.14 -0.06
N LEU A 295 22.86 -0.38 -1.05
CA LEU A 295 21.66 0.43 -1.30
C LEU A 295 20.65 0.39 -0.14
N GLU A 296 20.48 -0.77 0.50
CA GLU A 296 19.55 -0.88 1.63
C GLU A 296 20.09 -0.19 2.88
N LYS A 297 21.41 -0.30 3.13
CA LYS A 297 22.07 0.35 4.26
C LYS A 297 21.98 1.87 4.14
N ILE A 298 22.32 2.42 2.98
CA ILE A 298 22.34 3.87 2.76
C ILE A 298 20.94 4.50 2.73
N ASN A 299 19.87 3.74 2.48
CA ASN A 299 18.51 4.28 2.51
C ASN A 299 17.98 4.50 3.94
N LYS A 300 18.70 4.07 4.98
CA LYS A 300 18.30 4.30 6.36
C LYS A 300 18.54 5.78 6.73
N PRO A 301 17.58 6.43 7.42
CA PRO A 301 17.67 7.85 7.74
C PRO A 301 18.85 8.18 8.68
N GLU A 302 19.33 7.20 9.44
CA GLU A 302 20.45 7.36 10.40
C GLU A 302 21.78 7.76 9.75
N TYR A 303 21.99 7.47 8.46
CA TYR A 303 23.22 7.83 7.75
C TYR A 303 23.19 9.25 7.19
N TRP A 304 22.09 9.99 7.36
CA TRP A 304 21.91 11.28 6.71
C TRP A 304 21.68 12.40 7.72
N PRO A 305 22.25 13.59 7.48
CA PRO A 305 21.96 14.74 8.32
C PRO A 305 20.49 15.16 8.14
N SER A 306 19.93 15.77 9.18
CA SER A 306 18.53 16.16 9.23
C SER A 306 18.15 17.07 8.05
N GLY A 307 17.01 16.77 7.41
CA GLY A 307 16.45 17.55 6.31
C GLY A 307 16.95 17.19 4.91
N VAL A 308 17.98 16.34 4.79
CA VAL A 308 18.43 15.81 3.49
C VAL A 308 17.40 14.85 2.93
N LEU A 309 17.13 14.97 1.62
CA LEU A 309 16.25 14.05 0.92
C LEU A 309 17.04 13.22 -0.08
N ILE A 310 16.85 11.91 -0.02
CA ILE A 310 17.45 10.94 -0.93
C ILE A 310 16.35 10.30 -1.75
N SER A 311 16.63 10.11 -3.03
CA SER A 311 15.76 9.40 -3.95
C SER A 311 16.60 8.61 -4.94
N ARG A 312 16.01 7.65 -5.62
CA ARG A 312 16.72 6.90 -6.66
C ARG A 312 16.95 7.82 -7.87
N PHE A 313 18.19 7.88 -8.36
CA PHE A 313 18.50 8.66 -9.55
C PHE A 313 17.99 7.91 -10.79
N PHE A 314 17.03 8.52 -11.48
CA PHE A 314 16.48 7.98 -12.71
C PHE A 314 17.21 8.58 -13.89
N HIS A 315 17.84 7.72 -14.69
CA HIS A 315 18.40 8.15 -15.96
C HIS A 315 17.25 8.47 -16.92
N PRO A 316 17.17 9.70 -17.46
CA PRO A 316 16.20 10.01 -18.50
C PRO A 316 16.37 9.00 -19.61
N ARG A 317 15.28 8.34 -20.01
CA ARG A 317 15.32 7.47 -21.20
C ARG A 317 15.67 8.39 -22.36
N LYS A 318 16.80 8.16 -23.03
CA LYS A 318 17.09 8.83 -24.29
C LYS A 318 15.87 8.61 -25.19
N PRO A 319 15.29 9.67 -25.77
CA PRO A 319 14.21 9.48 -26.72
C PRO A 319 14.71 8.54 -27.81
N PRO A 320 13.86 7.62 -28.32
CA PRO A 320 14.25 6.72 -29.39
C PRO A 320 14.83 7.55 -30.53
N GLN A 321 16.11 7.37 -30.82
CA GLN A 321 16.72 8.01 -31.96
C GLN A 321 16.06 7.39 -33.19
N HIS A 322 15.22 8.16 -33.86
CA HIS A 322 14.73 7.79 -35.17
C HIS A 322 15.96 7.72 -36.08
N HIS A 323 16.44 6.51 -36.36
CA HIS A 323 17.39 6.29 -37.45
C HIS A 323 16.70 6.80 -38.71
N LYS A 324 17.22 7.92 -39.24
CA LYS A 324 16.80 8.50 -40.51
C LYS A 324 17.36 7.69 -41.66
#